data_AF-R5N4I2-F1
#
_entry.id   AF-R5N4I2-F1
#
_cell.length_a   1.000
_cell.length_b   1.000
_cell.length_c   1.000
_cell.angle_alpha   90.00
_cell.angle_beta   90.00
_cell.angle_gamma   90.00
#
_symmetry.space_group_name_H-M   'P 1'
#
loop_
_entity.id
_entity.type
_entity.pdbx_description
1 polymer ?
#
loop_
_entity_poly.entity_id
_entity_poly.type
_entity_poly.pdbx_seq_one_letter_code
_entity_poly.pdbx_strand_id
1 'polypeptide(L)'
;MKKTVITIISIILGIALVFSLAMLIRNYIVPVLTIANSQKNVQETFLCSSESPEGKFNLEAYRTEPGATVDYSVRVYMINGNQKEIIYNAYHESEAKIDWVDNTTVSINGKTLDMSSGETYDWRKE
;
A
#
# COMPACT_ATOMS: atom_id res chain seq x y z
N MET A 1 7.47 -46.54 28.64
CA MET A 1 6.74 -45.39 29.21
C MET A 1 7.39 -44.05 28.86
N LYS A 2 8.62 -43.72 29.29
CA LYS A 2 9.24 -42.40 29.00
C LYS A 2 9.31 -42.04 27.50
N LYS A 3 9.75 -42.97 26.63
CA LYS A 3 9.81 -42.74 25.17
C LYS A 3 8.44 -42.45 24.55
N THR A 4 7.42 -43.25 24.88
CA THR A 4 6.04 -43.06 24.41
C THR A 4 5.46 -41.71 24.83
N VAL A 5 5.69 -41.29 26.08
CA VAL A 5 5.25 -39.98 26.59
C VAL A 5 5.92 -38.84 25.83
N ILE A 6 7.23 -38.93 25.59
CA ILE A 6 7.97 -37.94 24.79
C ILE A 6 7.39 -37.86 23.37
N THR A 7 7.12 -38.98 22.71
CA THR A 7 6.53 -39.00 21.37
C THR A 7 5.16 -38.32 21.33
N ILE A 8 4.29 -38.59 22.30
CA ILE A 8 2.96 -37.96 22.39
C ILE A 8 3.09 -36.44 22.58
N ILE A 9 3.96 -35.99 23.47
CA ILE A 9 4.20 -34.56 23.69
C ILE A 9 4.70 -33.88 22.41
N SER A 10 5.65 -34.49 21.69
CA SER A 10 6.14 -33.94 20.42
C SER A 10 5.04 -33.80 19.37
N ILE A 11 4.11 -34.76 19.28
CA ILE A 11 2.96 -34.68 18.37
C ILE A 11 2.04 -33.52 18.76
N ILE A 12 1.71 -33.39 20.05
CA ILE A 12 0.87 -32.29 20.55
C ILE A 12 1.52 -30.93 20.28
N LEU A 13 2.82 -30.79 20.54
CA LEU A 13 3.57 -29.56 20.26
C LEU A 13 3.59 -29.25 18.76
N GLY A 14 3.74 -30.26 17.91
CA GLY A 14 3.67 -30.09 16.46
C GLY A 14 2.30 -29.57 16.00
N ILE A 15 1.21 -30.13 16.52
CA ILE A 15 -0.16 -29.69 16.21
C ILE A 15 -0.38 -28.25 16.72
N ALA A 16 0.04 -27.95 17.95
CA ALA A 16 -0.06 -26.62 18.53
C ALA A 16 0.71 -25.58 17.70
N LEU A 17 1.90 -25.94 17.22
CA LEU A 17 2.71 -25.07 16.34
C LEU A 17 1.97 -24.77 15.03
N VAL A 18 1.45 -25.80 14.35
CA VAL A 18 0.70 -25.62 13.08
C VAL A 18 -0.53 -24.74 13.31
N PHE A 19 -1.28 -24.97 14.39
CA PHE A 19 -2.44 -24.16 14.74
C PHE A 19 -2.06 -22.70 15.02
N SER A 20 -0.96 -22.48 15.75
CA SER A 20 -0.45 -21.13 16.02
C SER A 20 -0.04 -20.40 14.75
N LEU A 21 0.62 -21.08 13.81
CA LEU A 21 1.00 -20.54 12.51
C LEU A 21 -0.25 -20.19 11.68
N ALA A 22 -1.26 -21.05 11.67
CA ALA A 22 -2.52 -20.77 10.98
C ALA A 22 -3.26 -19.54 11.55
N MET A 23 -3.25 -19.38 12.89
CA MET A 23 -3.77 -18.17 13.55
C MET A 23 -3.01 -16.90 13.14
N LEU A 24 -1.68 -16.97 13.06
CA LEU A 24 -0.87 -15.84 12.60
C LEU A 24 -1.19 -15.48 11.14
N ILE A 25 -1.26 -16.46 10.25
CA ILE A 25 -1.60 -16.23 8.84
C ILE A 25 -2.98 -15.58 8.72
N ARG A 26 -3.99 -16.14 9.42
CA ARG A 26 -5.35 -15.62 9.41
C ARG A 26 -5.44 -14.19 9.94
N ASN A 27 -4.71 -13.87 11.00
CA ASN A 27 -4.85 -12.58 11.68
C ASN A 27 -4.00 -11.47 11.05
N TYR A 28 -2.91 -11.81 10.35
CA TYR A 28 -1.98 -10.80 9.81
C TYR A 28 -1.87 -10.83 8.28
N ILE A 29 -1.82 -12.00 7.66
CA ILE A 29 -1.59 -12.11 6.20
C ILE A 29 -2.90 -11.96 5.42
N VAL A 30 -3.94 -12.69 5.82
CA VAL A 30 -5.24 -12.67 5.13
C VAL A 30 -5.84 -11.25 5.07
N PRO A 31 -5.82 -10.44 6.14
CA PRO A 31 -6.38 -9.09 6.08
C PRO A 31 -5.63 -8.17 5.10
N VAL A 32 -4.29 -8.20 5.11
CA VAL A 32 -3.46 -7.41 4.19
C VAL A 32 -3.75 -7.77 2.74
N LEU A 33 -3.83 -9.06 2.42
CA LEU A 33 -4.18 -9.52 1.07
C LEU A 33 -5.60 -9.12 0.68
N THR A 34 -6.54 -9.16 1.63
CA THR A 34 -7.94 -8.77 1.40
C THR A 34 -8.05 -7.28 1.08
N ILE A 35 -7.35 -6.42 1.85
CA ILE A 35 -7.30 -4.98 1.61
C ILE A 35 -6.60 -4.68 0.28
N ALA A 36 -5.45 -5.28 0.01
CA ALA A 36 -4.71 -5.08 -1.24
C ALA A 36 -5.56 -5.49 -2.46
N ASN A 37 -6.33 -6.57 -2.36
CA ASN A 37 -7.23 -7.00 -3.44
C ASN A 37 -8.44 -6.06 -3.60
N SER A 38 -9.03 -5.59 -2.49
CA SER A 38 -10.14 -4.63 -2.52
C SER A 38 -9.75 -3.31 -3.18
N GLN A 39 -8.52 -2.84 -2.94
CA GLN A 39 -8.01 -1.60 -3.53
C GLN A 39 -7.65 -1.76 -5.02
N LYS A 40 -7.36 -2.97 -5.52
CA LYS A 40 -6.69 -3.15 -6.82
C LYS A 40 -7.40 -2.50 -8.02
N ASN A 41 -8.71 -2.67 -8.14
CA ASN A 41 -9.53 -2.19 -9.28
C ASN A 41 -10.76 -1.44 -8.79
N VAL A 42 -10.53 -0.50 -7.88
CA VAL A 42 -11.57 0.28 -7.23
C VAL A 42 -11.89 1.55 -8.02
N GLN A 43 -13.10 2.08 -7.84
CA GLN A 43 -13.42 3.42 -8.33
C GLN A 43 -12.52 4.46 -7.64
N GLU A 44 -12.25 5.53 -8.36
CA GLU A 44 -11.35 6.59 -7.92
C GLU A 44 -12.01 7.95 -8.14
N THR A 45 -11.94 8.80 -7.12
CA THR A 45 -12.45 10.17 -7.14
C THR A 45 -11.27 11.12 -7.31
N PHE A 46 -11.29 11.95 -8.37
CA PHE A 46 -10.25 12.96 -8.58
C PHE A 46 -10.21 13.96 -7.41
N LEU A 47 -9.00 14.29 -6.96
CA LEU A 47 -8.76 15.24 -5.87
C LEU A 47 -8.15 16.54 -6.39
N CYS A 48 -6.98 16.45 -7.03
CA CYS A 48 -6.24 17.60 -7.52
C CYS A 48 -5.21 17.19 -8.58
N SER A 49 -4.67 18.18 -9.29
CA SER A 49 -3.50 18.03 -10.15
C SER A 49 -2.42 19.04 -9.76
N SER A 50 -1.17 18.71 -10.06
CA SER A 50 -0.02 19.56 -9.78
C SER A 50 1.07 19.33 -10.81
N GLU A 51 1.69 20.41 -11.28
CA GLU A 51 2.75 20.40 -12.27
C GLU A 51 4.06 20.88 -11.61
N SER A 52 5.17 20.24 -11.96
CA SER A 52 6.50 20.67 -11.50
C SER A 52 6.79 22.10 -11.94
N PRO A 53 7.60 22.87 -11.20
CA PRO A 53 7.91 24.28 -11.50
C PRO A 53 8.27 24.61 -12.96
N GLU A 54 8.99 23.73 -13.67
CA GLU A 54 9.37 23.94 -15.08
C GLU A 54 8.55 23.10 -16.07
N GLY A 55 7.47 22.45 -15.62
CA GLY A 55 6.56 21.67 -16.48
C GLY A 55 7.09 20.31 -16.93
N LYS A 56 8.12 19.76 -16.26
CA LYS A 56 8.70 18.46 -16.59
C LYS A 56 7.79 17.29 -16.19
N PHE A 57 7.08 17.41 -15.08
CA PHE A 57 6.22 16.37 -14.53
C PHE A 57 4.82 16.91 -14.27
N ASN A 58 3.82 16.14 -14.65
CA ASN A 58 2.42 16.42 -14.37
C ASN A 58 1.84 15.28 -13.51
N LEU A 59 1.24 15.64 -12.38
CA LEU A 59 0.70 14.71 -11.40
C LEU A 59 -0.81 14.89 -11.25
N GLU A 60 -1.53 13.79 -11.10
CA GLU A 60 -2.95 13.78 -10.72
C GLU A 60 -3.15 12.89 -9.50
N ALA A 61 -3.83 13.40 -8.48
CA ALA A 61 -4.19 12.67 -7.28
C ALA A 61 -5.65 12.24 -7.28
N TYR A 62 -5.88 11.04 -6.78
CA TYR A 62 -7.20 10.43 -6.66
C TYR A 62 -7.34 9.74 -5.30
N ARG A 63 -8.56 9.74 -4.77
CA ARG A 63 -8.96 8.92 -3.62
C ARG A 63 -9.62 7.64 -4.11
N THR A 64 -9.25 6.50 -3.55
CA THR A 64 -9.95 5.24 -3.83
C THR A 64 -11.30 5.15 -3.12
N GLU A 65 -12.24 4.38 -3.65
CA GLU A 65 -13.59 4.19 -3.07
C GLU A 65 -13.92 2.70 -2.83
N PRO A 66 -13.24 2.01 -1.89
CA PRO A 66 -13.28 0.54 -1.75
C PRO A 66 -14.52 0.00 -1.03
N GLY A 67 -15.38 0.87 -0.52
CA GLY A 67 -16.59 0.53 0.21
C GLY A 67 -16.44 0.64 1.73
N ALA A 68 -17.45 0.19 2.48
CA ALA A 68 -17.63 0.58 3.89
C ALA A 68 -16.60 0.02 4.90
N THR A 69 -15.90 -1.07 4.58
CA THR A 69 -15.05 -1.80 5.56
C THR A 69 -13.56 -1.63 5.31
N VAL A 70 -13.17 -0.94 4.23
CA VAL A 70 -11.80 -0.68 3.84
C VAL A 70 -11.62 0.82 3.80
N ASP A 71 -10.54 1.32 4.39
CA ASP A 71 -10.28 2.75 4.41
C ASP A 71 -9.84 3.25 3.02
N TYR A 72 -9.82 4.56 2.85
CA TYR A 72 -9.37 5.19 1.63
C TYR A 72 -7.86 5.06 1.44
N SER A 73 -7.47 5.11 0.16
CA SER A 73 -6.10 5.35 -0.26
C SER A 73 -6.05 6.59 -1.12
N VAL A 74 -4.92 7.31 -1.05
CA VAL A 74 -4.57 8.33 -2.04
C VAL A 74 -3.60 7.70 -3.04
N ARG A 75 -3.96 7.80 -4.31
CA ARG A 75 -3.12 7.44 -5.45
C ARG A 75 -2.72 8.67 -6.22
N VAL A 76 -1.42 8.85 -6.42
CA VAL A 76 -0.90 9.90 -7.31
C VAL A 76 -0.30 9.23 -8.53
N TYR A 77 -0.75 9.69 -9.68
CA TYR A 77 -0.28 9.25 -10.98
C TYR A 77 0.59 10.32 -11.62
N MET A 78 1.72 9.90 -12.17
CA MET A 78 2.44 10.68 -13.17
C MET A 78 1.75 10.49 -14.52
N ILE A 79 1.44 11.61 -15.18
CA ILE A 79 0.72 11.65 -16.44
C ILE A 79 1.68 11.93 -17.59
N ASN A 80 1.81 10.95 -18.49
CA ASN A 80 2.66 11.03 -19.68
C ASN A 80 1.80 10.81 -20.92
N GLY A 81 1.23 11.90 -21.45
CA GLY A 81 0.25 11.84 -22.53
C GLY A 81 -0.98 11.01 -22.13
N ASN A 82 -1.18 9.86 -22.80
CA ASN A 82 -2.30 8.95 -22.49
C ASN A 82 -1.95 7.88 -21.44
N GLN A 83 -0.72 7.86 -20.93
CA GLN A 83 -0.27 6.89 -19.94
C GLN A 83 -0.35 7.48 -18.53
N LYS A 84 -0.78 6.67 -17.57
CA LYS A 84 -0.78 6.98 -16.13
C LYS A 84 0.10 5.96 -15.42
N GLU A 85 1.05 6.43 -14.64
CA GLU A 85 1.94 5.60 -13.83
C GLU A 85 1.75 5.95 -12.35
N ILE A 86 1.47 4.96 -11.51
CA ILE A 86 1.31 5.18 -10.06
C ILE A 86 2.69 5.42 -9.45
N ILE A 87 2.90 6.61 -8.88
CA ILE A 87 4.12 6.95 -8.16
C ILE A 87 3.91 6.97 -6.64
N TYR A 88 2.67 7.07 -6.20
CA TYR A 88 2.32 7.15 -4.79
C TYR A 88 1.01 6.39 -4.57
N ASN A 89 1.01 5.49 -3.59
CA ASN A 89 -0.16 4.75 -3.16
C ASN A 89 -0.09 4.57 -1.64
N ALA A 90 -0.81 5.40 -0.90
CA ALA A 90 -0.84 5.37 0.57
C ALA A 90 -2.21 4.92 1.07
N TYR A 91 -2.24 4.03 2.05
CA TYR A 91 -3.45 3.59 2.75
C TYR A 91 -3.66 4.41 4.03
N HIS A 92 -4.91 4.60 4.44
CA HIS A 92 -5.32 5.53 5.50
C HIS A 92 -5.15 7.00 5.14
N GLU A 93 -5.39 7.34 3.87
CA GLU A 93 -5.37 8.73 3.40
C GLU A 93 -6.60 9.01 2.53
N SER A 94 -7.18 10.20 2.70
CA SER A 94 -8.40 10.62 1.98
C SER A 94 -8.27 11.95 1.24
N GLU A 95 -7.19 12.70 1.48
CA GLU A 95 -6.93 14.00 0.89
C GLU A 95 -5.48 14.03 0.38
N ALA A 96 -5.23 14.81 -0.68
CA ALA A 96 -3.91 14.89 -1.30
C ALA A 96 -3.36 16.31 -1.21
N LYS A 97 -2.19 16.45 -0.58
CA LYS A 97 -1.36 17.65 -0.61
C LYS A 97 -0.09 17.36 -1.40
N ILE A 98 0.12 18.08 -2.49
CA ILE A 98 1.29 17.95 -3.37
C ILE A 98 2.06 19.27 -3.35
N ASP A 99 3.25 19.24 -2.77
CA ASP A 99 4.16 20.39 -2.69
C ASP A 99 5.46 20.05 -3.45
N TRP A 100 5.85 20.86 -4.43
CA TRP A 100 7.13 20.71 -5.12
C TRP A 100 8.25 21.34 -4.30
N VAL A 101 9.28 20.56 -3.98
CA VAL A 101 10.49 21.03 -3.31
C VAL A 101 11.42 21.69 -4.32
N ASP A 102 11.54 21.08 -5.50
CA ASP A 102 12.24 21.59 -6.68
C ASP A 102 11.59 21.01 -7.96
N ASN A 103 12.24 21.11 -9.12
CA ASN A 103 11.65 20.64 -10.39
C ASN A 103 11.60 19.10 -10.54
N THR A 104 12.32 18.37 -9.70
CA THR A 104 12.44 16.91 -9.73
C THR A 104 12.04 16.23 -8.42
N THR A 105 11.84 16.99 -7.35
CA THR A 105 11.53 16.46 -6.02
C THR A 105 10.16 16.95 -5.58
N VAL A 106 9.27 16.01 -5.22
CA VAL A 106 7.90 16.31 -4.79
C VAL A 106 7.64 15.73 -3.40
N SER A 107 6.88 16.46 -2.58
CA SER A 107 6.33 15.97 -1.32
C SER A 107 4.84 15.72 -1.47
N ILE A 108 4.41 14.48 -1.25
CA ILE A 108 3.01 14.05 -1.30
C ILE A 108 2.62 13.62 0.10
N ASN A 109 1.71 14.36 0.75
CA ASN A 109 1.29 14.12 2.14
C ASN A 109 2.47 13.95 3.11
N GLY A 110 3.53 14.73 2.90
CA GLY A 110 4.74 14.71 3.74
C GLY A 110 5.75 13.60 3.41
N LYS A 111 5.47 12.73 2.42
CA LYS A 111 6.43 11.77 1.87
C LYS A 111 7.13 12.41 0.67
N THR A 112 8.45 12.51 0.72
CA THR A 112 9.25 13.08 -0.37
C THR A 112 9.69 11.99 -1.35
N LEU A 113 9.55 12.25 -2.65
CA LEU A 113 9.98 11.37 -3.75
C LEU A 113 10.86 12.16 -4.72
N ASP A 114 12.01 11.58 -5.07
CA ASP A 114 12.85 12.02 -6.19
C ASP A 114 12.33 11.41 -7.51
N MET A 115 11.66 12.24 -8.31
CA MET A 115 11.09 11.85 -9.59
C MET A 115 12.17 11.57 -10.66
N SER A 116 13.40 12.05 -10.48
CA SER A 116 14.49 11.85 -11.43
C SER A 116 15.12 10.46 -11.33
N SER A 117 15.08 9.86 -10.14
CA SER A 117 15.55 8.50 -9.87
C SER A 117 14.46 7.45 -10.07
N GLY A 118 13.20 7.88 -10.20
CA GLY A 118 12.04 6.99 -10.34
C GLY A 118 11.54 6.44 -8.99
N GLU A 119 11.74 7.19 -7.90
CA GLU A 119 11.22 6.80 -6.59
C GLU A 119 9.68 6.72 -6.59
N THR A 120 9.17 5.71 -5.89
CA THR A 120 7.74 5.49 -5.72
C THR A 120 7.44 5.10 -4.28
N TYR A 121 6.23 5.43 -3.81
CA TYR A 121 5.73 5.01 -2.51
C TYR A 121 4.54 4.07 -2.67
N ASP A 122 4.59 2.94 -1.96
CA ASP A 122 3.51 1.98 -1.90
C ASP A 122 3.43 1.38 -0.50
N TRP A 123 2.32 1.65 0.20
CA TRP A 123 2.10 1.19 1.58
C TRP A 123 2.26 -0.32 1.78
N ARG A 124 2.18 -1.11 0.69
CA ARG A 124 2.34 -2.57 0.71
C ARG A 124 3.80 -3.03 0.72
N LYS A 125 4.75 -2.14 0.47
CA LYS A 125 6.19 -2.43 0.37
C LYS A 125 7.01 -1.87 1.54
N GLU A 126 6.39 -1.04 2.37
CA GLU A 126 6.97 -0.45 3.57
C GLU A 126 6.89 -1.39 4.78
#